data_AF-A0A923QA52-F1
#
_entry.id   AF-A0A923QA52-F1
#
_cell.length_a   1.000
_cell.length_b   1.000
_cell.length_c   1.000
_cell.angle_alpha   90.00
_cell.angle_beta   90.00
_cell.angle_gamma   90.00
#
_symmetry.space_group_name_H-M   'P 1'
#
loop_
_entity.id
_entity.type
_entity.pdbx_description
1 polymer ?
#
loop_
_entity_poly.entity_id
_entity_poly.type
_entity_poly.pdbx_seq_one_letter_code
_entity_poly.pdbx_strand_id
1 'polypeptide(L)'
;MKLKMAPNSLFAVLLRSPWWYSIGIAVTLATVSRMALPPVYAAFGAMGAFPFIVIGAIAGWRQFRRPSEQAVASALDAAAQMPWREFA
;
A
#
# COMPACT_ATOMS: atom_id res chain seq x y z
N MET A 1 17.96 11.79 -12.17
CA MET A 1 18.27 10.65 -11.26
C MET A 1 17.01 9.80 -11.10
N LYS A 2 17.08 8.46 -11.23
CA LYS A 2 15.94 7.57 -10.96
C LYS A 2 15.95 7.20 -9.47
N LEU A 3 15.03 7.74 -8.67
CA LEU A 3 14.87 7.35 -7.28
C LEU A 3 14.31 5.92 -7.24
N LYS A 4 15.17 4.93 -6.99
CA LYS A 4 14.77 3.52 -6.87
C LYS A 4 14.67 3.17 -5.39
N MET A 5 13.46 2.80 -4.95
CA MET A 5 13.22 2.35 -3.58
C MET A 5 13.88 0.99 -3.36
N ALA A 6 14.60 0.81 -2.24
CA ALA A 6 15.24 -0.46 -1.93
C ALA A 6 14.19 -1.56 -1.76
N PRO A 7 14.40 -2.77 -2.32
CA PRO A 7 13.36 -3.80 -2.45
C PRO A 7 12.84 -4.32 -1.12
N ASN A 8 13.64 -4.25 -0.06
CA ASN A 8 13.26 -4.67 1.31
C ASN A 8 13.16 -3.50 2.29
N SER A 9 13.06 -2.26 1.79
CA SER A 9 12.75 -1.13 2.66
C SER A 9 11.35 -1.27 3.24
N LEU A 10 11.13 -0.69 4.43
CA LEU A 10 9.84 -0.67 5.11
C LEU A 10 8.72 -0.19 4.17
N PHE A 11 8.93 0.90 3.43
CA PHE A 11 7.94 1.44 2.50
C PHE A 11 7.63 0.49 1.33
N ALA A 12 8.65 -0.20 0.79
CA ALA A 12 8.44 -1.18 -0.27
C ALA A 12 7.66 -2.41 0.22
N VAL A 13 7.88 -2.83 1.47
CA VAL A 13 7.09 -3.89 2.11
C VAL A 13 5.64 -3.41 2.29
N LEU A 14 5.43 -2.26 2.92
CA LEU A 14 4.10 -1.70 3.18
C LEU A 14 3.27 -1.46 1.91
N LEU A 15 3.91 -1.10 0.79
CA LEU A 15 3.22 -0.92 -0.49
C LEU A 15 2.67 -2.22 -1.09
N ARG A 16 3.23 -3.37 -0.70
CA ARG A 16 2.79 -4.71 -1.11
C ARG A 16 1.82 -5.34 -0.10
N SER A 17 1.90 -4.93 1.17
CA SER A 17 0.99 -5.32 2.23
C SER A 17 -0.44 -4.75 2.04
N PRO A 18 -1.46 -5.29 2.72
CA PRO A 18 -2.77 -4.67 2.84
C PRO A 18 -2.68 -3.19 3.22
N TRP A 19 -3.44 -2.35 2.50
CA TRP A 19 -3.35 -0.89 2.63
C TRP A 19 -3.58 -0.38 4.07
N TRP A 20 -4.43 -1.08 4.81
CA TRP A 20 -4.80 -0.73 6.18
C TRP A 20 -3.63 -0.83 7.17
N TYR A 21 -2.58 -1.61 6.88
CA TYR A 21 -1.39 -1.66 7.76
C TYR A 21 -0.72 -0.29 7.86
N SER A 22 -0.58 0.42 6.75
CA SER A 22 0.05 1.75 6.74
C SER A 22 -0.82 2.77 7.45
N ILE A 23 -2.14 2.69 7.27
CA ILE A 23 -3.10 3.54 7.98
C ILE A 23 -3.10 3.25 9.49
N GLY A 24 -3.03 1.98 9.88
CA GLY A 24 -2.89 1.57 11.27
C GLY A 24 -1.65 2.18 11.92
N ILE A 25 -0.49 2.10 11.27
CA ILE A 25 0.75 2.74 11.74
C ILE A 25 0.56 4.26 11.88
N ALA A 26 -0.05 4.91 10.90
CA ALA A 26 -0.29 6.34 10.93
C ALA A 26 -1.17 6.76 12.12
N VAL A 27 -2.26 6.02 12.38
CA VAL A 27 -3.16 6.24 13.51
C VAL A 27 -2.44 6.00 14.84
N THR A 28 -1.62 4.95 14.94
CA THR A 28 -0.81 4.68 16.13
C THR A 28 0.15 5.83 16.42
N LEU A 29 0.88 6.32 15.41
CA LEU A 29 1.82 7.43 15.57
C LEU A 29 1.12 8.74 15.96
N ALA A 30 -0.04 9.03 15.37
CA ALA A 30 -0.85 10.19 15.73
C ALA A 30 -1.35 10.11 17.18
N THR A 31 -1.82 8.93 17.59
CA THR A 31 -2.29 8.68 18.97
C THR A 31 -1.15 8.83 19.97
N VAL A 32 0.01 8.22 19.70
CA VAL A 32 1.21 8.36 20.53
C VAL A 32 1.62 9.82 20.64
N SER A 33 1.64 10.57 19.54
CA SER A 33 1.96 12.00 19.54
C SER A 33 0.99 12.81 20.40
N ARG A 34 -0.31 12.49 20.33
CA ARG A 34 -1.37 13.14 21.12
C ARG A 34 -1.23 12.88 22.62
N MET A 35 -0.77 11.69 23.02
CA MET A 35 -0.64 11.30 24.43
C MET A 35 0.71 11.68 25.04
N ALA A 36 1.78 11.66 24.25
CA ALA A 36 3.15 11.88 24.74
C ALA A 36 3.59 13.35 24.69
N LEU A 37 2.96 14.19 23.86
CA LEU A 37 3.38 15.57 23.64
C LEU A 37 2.38 16.59 24.18
N PRO A 38 2.84 17.79 24.60
CA PRO A 38 1.96 18.92 24.86
C PRO A 38 1.08 19.24 23.64
N PRO A 39 -0.16 19.75 23.83
CA PRO A 39 -1.11 19.98 22.73
C PRO A 39 -0.57 20.83 21.58
N VAL A 40 0.30 21.80 21.89
CA VAL A 40 0.95 22.68 20.89
C VAL A 40 1.91 21.94 19.97
N TYR A 41 2.50 20.82 20.43
CA TYR A 41 3.45 20.02 19.66
C TYR A 41 2.85 18.72 19.11
N ALA A 42 1.70 18.28 19.60
CA ALA A 42 1.07 17.03 19.18
C ALA A 42 0.83 16.96 17.67
N ALA A 43 0.40 18.06 17.04
CA ALA A 43 0.20 18.12 15.60
C ALA A 43 1.52 17.99 14.82
N PHE A 44 2.61 18.58 15.33
CA PHE A 44 3.92 18.46 14.73
C PHE A 44 4.46 17.02 14.84
N GLY A 45 4.28 16.37 16.00
CA GLY A 45 4.61 14.95 16.17
C GLY A 45 3.82 14.04 15.21
N ALA A 46 2.52 14.31 15.07
CA ALA A 46 1.65 13.54 14.17
C ALA A 46 2.05 13.69 12.68
N MET A 47 2.74 14.76 12.29
CA MET A 47 3.26 14.95 10.93
C MET A 47 4.20 13.80 10.50
N GLY A 48 4.88 13.15 11.44
CA GLY A 48 5.71 11.97 11.17
C GLY A 48 4.93 10.77 10.62
N ALA A 49 3.60 10.74 10.81
CA ALA A 49 2.71 9.72 10.25
C ALA A 49 2.42 9.92 8.74
N PHE A 50 2.67 11.12 8.20
CA PHE A 50 2.30 11.49 6.83
C PHE A 50 2.77 10.52 5.74
N PRO A 51 4.03 10.05 5.68
CA PRO A 51 4.45 9.11 4.64
C PRO A 51 3.67 7.79 4.68
N PHE A 52 3.20 7.34 5.85
CA PHE A 52 2.38 6.13 5.98
C PHE A 52 0.96 6.34 5.45
N ILE A 53 0.40 7.54 5.60
CA ILE A 53 -0.88 7.91 4.99
C ILE A 53 -0.76 7.85 3.46
N VAL A 54 0.31 8.44 2.91
CA VAL A 54 0.58 8.42 1.46
C VAL A 54 0.72 6.98 0.94
N ILE A 55 1.49 6.14 1.63
CA ILE A 55 1.65 4.73 1.26
C ILE A 55 0.31 3.98 1.34
N GLY A 56 -0.48 4.21 2.40
CA GLY A 56 -1.81 3.62 2.55
C GLY A 56 -2.75 4.02 1.42
N ALA A 57 -2.76 5.29 1.02
CA ALA A 57 -3.57 5.78 -0.09
C ALA A 57 -3.16 5.14 -1.43
N ILE A 58 -1.86 5.07 -1.73
CA ILE A 58 -1.35 4.45 -2.96
C ILE A 58 -1.66 2.95 -2.97
N ALA A 59 -1.40 2.26 -1.86
CA ALA A 59 -1.67 0.83 -1.73
C ALA A 59 -3.17 0.54 -1.87
N GLY A 60 -4.03 1.34 -1.21
CA GLY A 60 -5.48 1.24 -1.30
C GLY A 60 -5.96 1.43 -2.74
N TRP A 61 -5.52 2.49 -3.41
CA TRP A 61 -5.85 2.75 -4.81
C TRP A 61 -5.45 1.60 -5.74
N ARG A 62 -4.24 1.04 -5.56
CA ARG A 62 -3.78 -0.11 -6.33
C ARG A 62 -4.62 -1.36 -6.04
N GLN A 63 -4.97 -1.59 -4.78
CA GLN A 63 -5.72 -2.76 -4.35
C GLN A 63 -7.18 -2.72 -4.84
N PHE A 64 -7.83 -1.55 -4.80
CA PHE A 64 -9.17 -1.36 -5.36
C PHE A 64 -9.23 -1.55 -6.88
N ARG A 65 -8.12 -1.33 -7.58
CA ARG A 65 -8.01 -1.52 -9.04
C ARG A 65 -7.55 -2.93 -9.42
N ARG A 66 -7.34 -3.84 -8.47
CA ARG A 66 -6.97 -5.23 -8.79
C ARG A 66 -8.19 -5.94 -9.39
N PRO A 67 -8.01 -6.73 -10.47
CA PRO A 67 -9.04 -7.62 -10.97
C PRO A 67 -9.52 -8.57 -9.86
N SER A 68 -10.81 -8.93 -9.88
CA SER A 68 -11.35 -9.91 -8.94
C SER A 68 -10.73 -11.29 -9.18
N GLU A 69 -10.71 -12.14 -8.15
CA GLU A 69 -10.17 -13.51 -8.27
C GLU A 69 -10.87 -14.30 -9.38
N GLN A 70 -12.18 -14.10 -9.55
CA GLN A 70 -12.95 -14.70 -10.64
C GLN A 70 -12.50 -14.22 -12.02
N ALA A 71 -12.24 -12.92 -12.18
CA ALA A 71 -11.75 -12.37 -13.44
C ALA A 71 -10.33 -12.86 -13.76
N VAL A 72 -9.50 -13.09 -12.74
CA VAL A 72 -8.18 -13.71 -12.92
C VAL A 72 -8.32 -15.18 -13.31
N ALA A 73 -9.19 -15.93 -12.63
CA ALA A 73 -9.43 -17.35 -12.93
C ALA A 73 -9.99 -17.57 -14.34
N SER A 74 -10.95 -16.75 -14.77
CA SER A 74 -11.51 -16.84 -16.12
C SER A 74 -10.48 -16.48 -17.20
N ALA A 75 -9.63 -15.48 -16.95
CA ALA A 75 -8.55 -15.13 -17.87
C ALA A 75 -7.50 -16.26 -17.97
N LEU A 76 -7.20 -16.94 -16.87
CA LEU A 76 -6.29 -18.09 -16.85
C LEU A 76 -6.86 -19.28 -17.61
N ASP A 77 -8.14 -19.59 -17.43
CA ASP A 77 -8.81 -20.68 -18.15
C ASP A 77 -8.88 -20.39 -19.66
N ALA A 78 -9.23 -19.16 -20.05
CA ALA A 78 -9.22 -18.74 -21.44
C ALA A 78 -7.81 -18.85 -22.08
N ALA A 79 -6.77 -18.44 -21.36
CA ALA A 79 -5.38 -18.58 -21.82
C ALA A 79 -4.95 -20.04 -21.96
N ALA A 80 -5.42 -20.93 -21.06
CA ALA A 80 -5.10 -22.35 -21.10
C ALA A 80 -5.73 -23.08 -22.29
N GLN A 81 -6.88 -22.61 -22.77
CA GLN A 81 -7.57 -23.18 -23.93
C GLN A 81 -7.12 -22.57 -25.27
N MET A 82 -6.30 -21.50 -25.25
CA MET A 82 -5.85 -20.85 -26.47
C MET A 82 -4.80 -21.69 -27.21
N PRO A 83 -4.93 -21.85 -28.55
CA PRO A 83 -3.88 -22.47 -29.34
C PRO A 83 -2.61 -21.64 -29.26
N TRP A 84 -1.45 -22.30 -29.15
CA TRP A 84 -0.15 -21.65 -28.92
C TRP A 84 0.16 -20.46 -29.84
N ARG A 85 -0.28 -20.54 -31.10
CA ARG A 85 -0.10 -19.48 -32.10
C ARG A 85 -0.84 -18.17 -31.77
N GLU A 86 -1.94 -18.24 -31.03
CA GLU A 86 -2.69 -17.06 -30.58
C GLU A 86 -2.18 -16.52 -29.24
N PHE A 87 -1.48 -17.36 -28.47
CA PHE A 87 -0.95 -17.01 -27.16
C PHE A 87 0.46 -16.37 -27.22
N ALA A 88 1.32 -16.82 -28.15
CA ALA A 88 2.73 -16.46 -28.24
C ALA A 88 3.04 -15.11 -28.91
#